data_AF-A0A6B3RK58-F1
#
_entry.id   AF-A0A6B3RK58-F1
#
_cell.length_a   1.000
_cell.length_b   1.000
_cell.length_c   1.000
_cell.angle_alpha   90.00
_cell.angle_beta   90.00
_cell.angle_gamma   90.00
#
_symmetry.space_group_name_H-M   'P 1'
#
loop_
_entity.id
_entity.type
_entity.pdbx_description
1 polymer ?
#
loop_
_entity_poly.entity_id
_entity_poly.type
_entity_poly.pdbx_seq_one_letter_code
_entity_poly.pdbx_strand_id
1 'polypeptide(L)' 'MIDPTPNEAEAMTVGGQMGGEYLESIGKSDLATLTEIEWDCFIDAVVTGYCDHLRELAARDRKRLDAMTPEVPF' A
#
# COMPACT_ATOMS: atom_id res chain seq x y z
N MET A 1 -3.30 4.80 11.25
CA MET A 1 -2.96 3.77 12.25
C MET A 1 -2.20 4.45 13.38
N ILE A 2 -2.44 4.12 14.66
CA ILE A 2 -1.79 4.82 15.79
C ILE A 2 -0.35 4.30 16.01
N ASP A 3 -0.09 3.01 15.76
CA ASP A 3 1.25 2.41 15.85
C ASP A 3 1.46 1.41 14.70
N PRO A 4 1.85 1.87 13.49
CA PRO A 4 2.07 0.98 12.37
C PRO A 4 3.32 0.13 12.56
N THR A 5 3.24 -1.15 12.17
CA THR A 5 4.42 -1.96 11.93
C THR A 5 5.26 -1.35 10.80
N PRO A 6 6.56 -1.71 10.68
CA PRO A 6 7.40 -1.21 9.60
C PRO A 6 6.80 -1.44 8.20
N ASN A 7 6.21 -2.63 7.97
CA ASN A 7 5.58 -2.95 6.68
C ASN A 7 4.33 -2.11 6.42
N GLU A 8 3.52 -1.84 7.45
CA GLU A 8 2.35 -0.97 7.33
C GLU A 8 2.75 0.49 7.08
N ALA A 9 3.83 0.97 7.69
CA ALA A 9 4.36 2.31 7.42
C ALA A 9 4.86 2.47 5.98
N GLU A 10 5.55 1.45 5.46
CA GLU A 10 6.01 1.43 4.07
C GLU A 10 4.83 1.36 3.09
N ALA A 11 3.87 0.47 3.34
CA ALA A 11 2.65 0.35 2.55
C ALA A 11 1.81 1.64 2.56
N MET A 12 1.73 2.35 3.68
CA MET A 12 1.04 3.66 3.74
C MET A 12 1.72 4.69 2.83
N THR A 13 3.04 4.66 2.73
CA THR A 13 3.79 5.56 1.85
C THR A 13 3.46 5.27 0.38
N VAL A 14 3.49 4.00 -0.01
CA VAL A 14 3.17 3.58 -1.39
C VAL A 14 1.72 3.87 -1.76
N GLY A 15 0.77 3.53 -0.88
CA GLY A 15 -0.64 3.85 -1.08
C GLY A 15 -0.89 5.35 -1.23
N GLY A 16 -0.28 6.18 -0.36
CA GLY A 16 -0.36 7.63 -0.47
C GLY A 16 0.21 8.17 -1.79
N GLN A 17 1.32 7.60 -2.27
CA GLN A 17 1.90 7.98 -3.56
C GLN A 17 0.96 7.64 -4.72
N MET A 18 0.35 6.46 -4.75
CA MET A 18 -0.62 6.10 -5.79
C MET A 18 -1.85 7.02 -5.79
N GLY A 19 -2.34 7.41 -4.61
CA GLY A 19 -3.38 8.43 -4.51
C GLY A 19 -2.94 9.79 -5.06
N GLY A 20 -1.70 10.19 -4.77
CA GLY A 20 -1.09 11.41 -5.32
C GLY A 20 -0.99 11.38 -6.85
N GLU A 21 -0.53 10.27 -7.41
CA GLU A 21 -0.45 10.07 -8.87
C GLU A 21 -1.83 10.15 -9.54
N TYR A 22 -2.87 9.61 -8.89
CA TYR A 22 -4.26 9.76 -9.36
C TYR A 22 -4.69 11.23 -9.37
N LEU A 23 -4.47 11.96 -8.27
CA LEU A 23 -4.80 13.37 -8.16
C LEU A 23 -4.08 14.24 -9.21
N GLU A 24 -2.79 13.97 -9.44
CA GLU A 24 -2.01 14.59 -10.51
C GLU A 24 -2.60 14.30 -11.89
N SER A 25 -3.05 13.06 -12.14
CA SER A 25 -3.62 12.66 -13.44
C SER A 25 -4.91 13.40 -13.80
N ILE A 26 -5.69 13.80 -12.80
CA ILE A 26 -6.92 14.60 -12.98
C ILE A 26 -6.70 16.10 -12.76
N GLY A 27 -5.45 16.51 -12.46
CA GLY A 27 -5.08 17.91 -12.26
C GLY A 27 -5.70 18.57 -11.03
N LYS A 28 -6.04 17.79 -9.99
CA LYS A 28 -6.65 18.31 -8.75
C LYS A 28 -5.76 18.03 -7.55
N SER A 29 -5.67 18.99 -6.63
CA SER A 29 -4.96 18.84 -5.36
C SER A 29 -5.80 19.23 -4.14
N ASP A 30 -6.86 20.02 -4.33
CA ASP A 30 -7.84 20.31 -3.31
C ASP A 30 -8.90 19.20 -3.27
N LEU A 31 -8.83 18.35 -2.25
CA LEU A 31 -9.75 17.24 -2.06
C LEU A 31 -11.21 17.68 -1.91
N ALA A 32 -11.48 18.91 -1.48
CA ALA A 32 -12.84 19.44 -1.38
C ALA A 32 -13.50 19.72 -2.74
N THR A 33 -12.71 19.72 -3.83
CA THR A 33 -13.18 19.94 -5.20
C THR A 33 -13.40 18.65 -5.98
N LEU A 34 -13.15 17.50 -5.35
CA LEU A 34 -13.45 16.21 -5.94
C LEU A 34 -14.98 16.01 -5.96
N THR A 35 -15.46 15.50 -7.08
CA THR A 35 -16.78 14.86 -7.16
C THR A 35 -16.76 13.56 -6.35
N GLU A 36 -17.94 13.02 -6.05
CA GLU A 36 -18.06 11.74 -5.35
C GLU A 36 -17.30 10.62 -6.09
N ILE A 37 -17.39 10.57 -7.42
CA ILE A 37 -16.70 9.57 -8.25
C ILE A 37 -15.17 9.74 -8.14
N GLU A 38 -14.67 10.97 -8.22
CA GLU A 38 -13.22 11.22 -8.12
C GLU A 38 -12.70 10.92 -6.71
N TRP A 39 -13.50 11.19 -5.68
CA TRP A 39 -13.18 10.84 -4.31
C TRP A 39 -13.07 9.33 -4.13
N ASP A 40 -14.06 8.58 -4.64
CA ASP A 40 -14.05 7.12 -4.57
C ASP A 40 -12.84 6.53 -5.31
N CYS A 41 -12.52 7.04 -6.51
CA CYS A 41 -11.33 6.62 -7.25
C CYS A 41 -10.03 6.95 -6.51
N PHE A 42 -9.94 8.12 -5.86
CA PHE A 42 -8.78 8.49 -5.06
C PHE A 42 -8.59 7.53 -3.88
N ILE A 43 -9.65 7.24 -3.13
CA ILE A 43 -9.59 6.30 -2.00
C ILE A 43 -9.26 4.88 -2.48
N ASP A 44 -9.84 4.44 -3.60
CA ASP A 44 -9.55 3.14 -4.20
C ASP A 44 -8.08 3.01 -4.59
N ALA A 45 -7.49 4.05 -5.21
CA ALA A 45 -6.07 4.09 -5.54
C ALA A 45 -5.19 3.97 -4.29
N VAL A 46 -5.51 4.72 -3.23
CA VAL A 46 -4.76 4.67 -1.97
C VAL A 46 -4.84 3.30 -1.30
N VAL A 47 -6.05 2.75 -1.19
CA VAL A 47 -6.30 1.46 -0.52
C VAL A 47 -5.70 0.31 -1.32
N THR A 48 -5.83 0.34 -2.64
CA THR A 48 -5.24 -0.67 -3.54
C THR A 48 -3.73 -0.67 -3.42
N GLY A 49 -3.08 0.50 -3.55
CA GLY A 49 -1.63 0.61 -3.41
C GLY A 49 -1.11 0.16 -2.04
N TYR A 50 -1.82 0.53 -0.97
CA TYR A 50 -1.51 0.04 0.37
C TYR A 50 -1.61 -1.49 0.47
N CYS A 51 -2.74 -2.07 0.04
CA CYS A 51 -3.00 -3.50 0.19
C CYS A 51 -2.04 -4.35 -0.63
N ASP A 52 -1.76 -3.92 -1.86
CA ASP A 52 -0.86 -4.66 -2.76
C ASP A 52 0.57 -4.62 -2.25
N HIS A 53 1.08 -3.45 -1.83
CA HIS A 53 2.42 -3.36 -1.26
C HIS A 53 2.55 -4.16 0.04
N LEU A 54 1.54 -4.12 0.90
CA LEU A 54 1.55 -4.90 2.14
C LEU A 54 1.58 -6.42 1.88
N ARG A 55 0.87 -6.89 0.84
CA ARG A 55 0.92 -8.30 0.42
C ARG A 55 2.30 -8.68 -0.11
N GLU A 56 2.95 -7.82 -0.87
CA GLU A 56 4.31 -8.04 -1.38
C GLU A 56 5.33 -8.15 -0.24
N LEU A 57 5.27 -7.24 0.73
CA LEU A 57 6.13 -7.27 1.92
C LEU A 57 5.91 -8.54 2.75
N ALA A 58 4.65 -8.91 2.99
CA ALA A 58 4.32 -10.15 3.70
C ALA A 58 4.84 -11.40 2.95
N ALA A 59 4.76 -11.42 1.62
CA ALA A 59 5.30 -12.51 0.80
C ALA A 59 6.84 -12.57 0.87
N ARG A 60 7.51 -11.40 0.90
CA ARG A 60 8.96 -11.30 1.07
C ARG A 60 9.42 -11.82 2.44
N ASP A 61 8.72 -11.43 3.51
CA ASP A 61 9.04 -11.87 4.87
C ASP A 61 8.86 -13.37 5.03
N ARG A 62 7.78 -13.93 4.48
CA ARG A 62 7.56 -15.38 4.47
C ARG A 62 8.70 -16.13 3.78
N LYS A 63 9.07 -15.72 2.57
CA LYS A 63 10.19 -16.33 1.82
C LYS A 63 11.50 -16.28 2.62
N ARG A 64 11.75 -15.19 3.34
CA ARG A 64 12.93 -15.05 4.19
C ARG A 64 12.91 -16.03 5.36
N LEU A 65 11.77 -16.19 6.03
CA LEU A 65 11.61 -17.14 7.13
C LEU A 65 11.76 -18.59 6.66
N ASP A 66 11.16 -18.93 5.52
CA ASP A 66 11.27 -20.27 4.93
C ASP A 66 12.75 -20.61 4.62
N ALA A 67 13.51 -19.67 4.07
CA ALA A 67 14.94 -19.84 3.78
C ALA A 67 15.83 -19.98 5.03
N MET A 68 15.36 -19.54 6.20
CA MET A 68 16.08 -19.64 7.48
C MET A 68 15.81 -20.94 8.23
N THR A 69 14.81 -21.72 7.81
CA THR A 69 14.48 -23.00 8.45
C THR A 69 15.30 -24.11 7.78
N PRO A 70 16.30 -24.73 8.46
CA PRO A 70 17.05 -25.83 7.86
C PRO A 70 16.10 -27.00 7.57
N GLU A 71 16.15 -27.55 6.35
CA GLU A 71 15.46 -28.80 6.03
C GLU A 71 15.98 -29.87 7.01
N VAL A 72 15.12 -30.31 7.92
CA VAL A 72 15.45 -31.41 8.83
C VAL A 72 15.53 -32.66 7.94
N PRO A 73 16.71 -33.28 7.75
CA PRO A 73 16.81 -34.48 6.94
C PRO A 73 16.07 -35.59 7.69
N PHE A 74 15.12 -36.23 7.02
CA PHE A 74 14.46 -37.46 7.47
C PHE A 74 15.39 -38.68 7.29
#